data_AF-A0A6G7VDY0-F1
#
_entry.id   AF-A0A6G7VDY0-F1
#
_cell.length_a   1.000
_cell.length_b   1.000
_cell.length_c   1.000
_cell.angle_alpha   90.00
_cell.angle_beta   90.00
_cell.angle_gamma   90.00
#
_symmetry.space_group_name_H-M   'P 1'
#
loop_
_entity.id
_entity.type
_entity.pdbx_description
1 polymer ?
#
loop_
_entity_poly.entity_id
_entity_poly.type
_entity_poly.pdbx_seq_one_letter_code
_entity_poly.pdbx_strand_id
1 'polypeptide(L)' 'MERLGTAPRTQEDWAWNNPKAAAQDFLARHPEFELAVPLAVLNESGLSDPVSPVTYWPGAWLRRRAGA' A
#
# COMPACT_ATOMS: atom_id res chain seq x y z
N MET A 1 -0.45 11.45 2.29
CA MET A 1 -1.51 10.74 3.05
C MET A 1 -1.16 10.47 4.52
N GLU A 2 -0.02 10.93 5.04
CA GLU A 2 0.42 10.74 6.45
C GLU A 2 -0.41 11.44 7.54
N ARG A 3 -1.62 11.92 7.24
CA ARG A 3 -2.44 12.70 8.18
C ARG A 3 -3.86 12.14 8.35
N LEU A 4 -4.02 10.83 8.20
CA LEU A 4 -5.34 10.20 8.37
C LEU A 4 -5.78 10.12 9.82
N GLY A 5 -4.89 10.10 10.83
CA GLY A 5 -5.31 9.96 12.24
C GLY A 5 -6.28 11.05 12.74
N THR A 6 -6.30 12.22 12.12
CA THR A 6 -7.14 13.36 12.52
C THR A 6 -8.27 13.68 11.53
N ALA A 7 -8.52 12.81 10.55
CA ALA A 7 -9.53 13.06 9.51
C ALA A 7 -10.92 12.58 9.97
N PRO A 8 -12.01 13.02 9.30
CA PRO A 8 -13.33 12.46 9.57
C PRO A 8 -13.36 10.95 9.30
N ARG A 9 -14.00 10.20 10.21
CA ARG A 9 -14.18 8.73 10.13
C ARG A 9 -12.86 7.93 10.16
N THR A 10 -11.87 8.42 10.89
CA THR A 10 -10.62 7.71 11.16
C THR A 10 -10.45 7.46 12.65
N GLN A 11 -9.48 6.64 13.01
CA GLN A 11 -9.05 6.45 14.40
C GLN A 11 -7.70 7.13 14.61
N GLU A 12 -7.45 7.63 15.82
CA GLU A 12 -6.22 8.34 16.17
C GLU A 12 -4.98 7.44 16.02
N ASP A 13 -5.12 6.16 16.37
CA ASP A 13 -4.05 5.18 16.29
C ASP A 13 -3.60 4.92 14.84
N TRP A 14 -4.40 5.23 13.83
CA TRP A 14 -4.01 5.09 12.41
C TRP A 14 -2.81 5.97 12.02
N ALA A 15 -2.40 6.93 12.86
CA ALA A 15 -1.15 7.66 12.68
C ALA A 15 0.09 6.73 12.70
N TRP A 16 0.03 5.62 13.43
CA TRP A 16 1.14 4.66 13.55
C TRP A 16 0.71 3.20 13.33
N ASN A 17 -0.53 2.84 13.68
CA ASN A 17 -1.15 1.54 13.46
C ASN A 17 -1.93 1.54 12.14
N ASN A 18 -1.22 1.40 11.01
CA ASN A 18 -1.84 1.43 9.68
C ASN A 18 -1.19 0.44 8.70
N PRO A 19 -1.85 0.16 7.55
CA PRO A 19 -1.35 -0.81 6.57
C PRO A 19 0.03 -0.48 6.00
N LYS A 20 0.40 0.80 5.86
CA LYS A 20 1.73 1.20 5.36
C LYS A 20 2.81 0.85 6.39
N ALA A 21 2.61 1.21 7.66
CA ALA A 21 3.52 0.86 8.75
C ALA A 21 3.64 -0.67 8.89
N ALA A 22 2.51 -1.38 8.85
CA ALA A 22 2.50 -2.85 8.91
C ALA A 22 3.28 -3.49 7.75
N ALA A 23 3.18 -2.96 6.53
CA ALA A 23 3.96 -3.46 5.39
C ALA A 23 5.47 -3.22 5.57
N GLN A 24 5.87 -2.09 6.16
CA GLN A 24 7.28 -1.79 6.48
C GLN A 24 7.83 -2.74 7.54
N ASP A 25 7.08 -2.96 8.64
CA ASP A 25 7.46 -3.88 9.72
C ASP A 25 7.53 -5.34 9.25
N PHE A 26 6.71 -5.70 8.27
CA PHE A 26 6.78 -7.00 7.62
C PHE A 26 8.05 -7.15 6.79
N LEU A 27 8.39 -6.17 5.93
CA LEU A 27 9.58 -6.22 5.09
C LEU A 27 10.89 -6.25 5.88
N ALA A 28 10.91 -5.67 7.08
CA ALA A 28 12.06 -5.77 7.98
C ALA A 28 12.42 -7.22 8.35
N ARG A 29 11.43 -8.13 8.31
CA ARG A 29 11.59 -9.55 8.68
C ARG A 29 11.50 -10.52 7.50
N HIS A 30 11.07 -10.02 6.34
CA HIS A 30 10.76 -10.84 5.17
C HIS A 30 11.43 -10.27 3.89
N PRO A 31 12.76 -10.45 3.74
CA PRO A 31 13.50 -9.94 2.58
C PRO A 31 13.07 -10.55 1.23
N GLU A 32 12.36 -11.68 1.28
CA GLU A 32 11.74 -12.34 0.12
C GLU A 32 10.55 -11.57 -0.46
N PHE A 33 10.12 -10.49 0.20
CA PHE A 33 9.10 -9.57 -0.30
C PHE A 33 9.68 -8.20 -0.66
N GLU A 34 8.89 -7.43 -1.39
CA GLU A 34 9.15 -6.03 -1.72
C GLU A 34 7.84 -5.23 -1.76
N LEU A 35 7.94 -3.91 -1.60
CA LEU A 35 6.82 -3.03 -1.91
C LEU A 35 6.61 -2.99 -3.42
N ALA A 36 5.39 -3.26 -3.87
CA ALA A 36 5.03 -3.17 -5.27
C ALA A 36 3.59 -2.69 -5.41
N VAL A 37 3.37 -1.68 -6.25
CA VAL A 37 2.02 -1.25 -6.59
C VAL A 37 1.39 -2.33 -7.49
N PRO A 38 0.19 -2.85 -7.16
CA PRO A 38 -0.45 -3.86 -7.98
C PRO A 38 -0.85 -3.26 -9.32
N LEU A 39 -0.66 -4.03 -10.39
CA LEU A 39 -1.15 -3.69 -11.72
C LEU A 39 -2.64 -4.05 -11.82
N ALA A 40 -3.44 -3.17 -12.40
CA ALA A 40 -4.82 -3.48 -12.74
C ALA A 40 -4.83 -4.52 -13.87
N VAL A 41 -5.28 -5.75 -13.57
CA VAL A 41 -5.37 -6.84 -14.56
C VAL A 41 -6.44 -6.55 -15.62
N LEU A 42 -7.46 -5.78 -15.25
CA LEU A 42 -8.48 -5.25 -16.14
C LEU A 42 -8.57 -3.73 -15.92
N ASN A 43 -8.37 -2.96 -16.99
CA ASN A 43 -8.56 -1.52 -17.00
C ASN A 43 -9.21 -1.13 -18.34
N GLU A 44 -10.51 -0.85 -18.31
CA GLU A 44 -11.27 -0.40 -19.49
C GLU A 44 -11.26 1.13 -19.62
N SER A 45 -10.60 1.85 -18.71
CA SER A 45 -10.43 3.30 -18.84
C SER A 45 -9.33 3.62 -19.85
N GLY A 46 -9.53 4.67 -20.64
CA GLY A 46 -8.50 5.22 -21.55
C GLY A 46 -7.37 5.99 -20.83
N LEU A 47 -7.30 5.91 -19.50
CA LEU A 47 -6.26 6.54 -18.70
C LEU A 47 -4.99 5.68 -18.79
N SER A 48 -3.95 6.24 -19.39
CA SER A 48 -2.67 5.59 -19.69
C SER A 48 -1.64 5.68 -18.56
N ASP A 49 -1.89 6.50 -17.54
CA ASP A 49 -1.11 6.47 -16.29
C ASP A 49 -1.42 5.13 -15.59
N PRO A 50 -0.43 4.43 -14.99
CA PRO A 50 -0.76 3.24 -14.23
C PRO A 50 -1.75 3.68 -13.17
N VAL A 51 -2.97 3.15 -13.25
CA VAL A 51 -4.04 3.42 -12.30
C VAL A 51 -3.49 3.01 -10.94
N SER A 52 -2.89 3.98 -10.23
CA SER A 52 -2.56 3.79 -8.83
C SER A 52 -3.88 3.40 -8.19
N PRO A 53 -3.97 2.24 -7.53
CA PRO A 53 -5.23 1.78 -6.98
C PRO A 53 -5.87 2.89 -6.17
N VAL A 54 -7.18 3.05 -6.29
CA VAL A 54 -7.92 4.00 -5.44
C VAL A 54 -7.76 3.51 -4.01
N THR A 55 -6.87 4.15 -3.25
CA THR A 55 -6.52 3.77 -1.89
C THR A 55 -6.18 4.99 -1.05
N TYR A 56 -6.33 4.83 0.26
CA TYR A 56 -5.81 5.76 1.26
C TYR A 56 -4.40 5.39 1.74
N TRP A 57 -3.88 4.22 1.34
CA TRP A 57 -2.62 3.67 1.83
C TRP A 57 -1.66 3.28 0.69
N PRO A 58 -1.14 4.25 -0.08
CA PRO A 58 -0.08 3.97 -1.04
C PRO A 58 1.16 3.42 -0.30
N GLY A 59 1.77 2.37 -0.86
CA GLY A 59 2.92 1.70 -0.26
C GLY A 59 2.58 0.65 0.80
N ALA A 60 1.33 0.19 0.85
CA ALA A 60 0.88 -0.90 1.74
C ALA A 60 0.69 -2.24 1.01
N TRP A 61 1.27 -2.41 -0.17
CA TRP A 61 1.19 -3.65 -0.95
C TRP A 61 2.54 -4.33 -1.03
N LEU A 62 2.51 -5.65 -0.85
CA LEU A 62 3.68 -6.51 -0.84
C LEU A 62 3.59 -7.48 -2.03
N ARG A 63 4.71 -7.67 -2.72
CA ARG A 63 4.89 -8.71 -3.72
C ARG A 63 6.01 -9.62 -3.28
N ARG A 64 5.81 -10.94 -3.40
CA ARG A 64 6.90 -11.91 -3.21
C ARG A 64 7.85 -11.82 -4.42
N ARG A 65 9.15 -11.69 -4.16
CA ARG A 65 10.17 -11.69 -5.21
C ARG A 65 10.17 -13.04 -5.92
N ALA A 66 10.38 -13.04 -7.24
CA ALA A 66 10.56 -14.28 -7.99
C ALA A 66 11.90 -14.91 -7.59
N GLY A 67 11.90 -16.14 -7.09
CA GLY A 67 13.11 -16.89 -6.73
C GLY A 67 13.35 -17.14 -5.23
N ALA A 68 12.38 -16.84 -4.37
CA ALA A 68 12.39 -17.24 -2.96
C ALA A 68 11.62 -18.54 -2.69
#